data_AF-A0A4Q5UC56-F1
#
_entry.id   AF-A0A4Q5UC56-F1
#
_cell.length_a   1.000
_cell.length_b   1.000
_cell.length_c   1.000
_cell.angle_alpha   90.00
_cell.angle_beta   90.00
_cell.angle_gamma   90.00
#
_symmetry.space_group_name_H-M   'P 1'
#
loop_
_entity.id
_entity.type
_entity.pdbx_description
1 polymer ?
#
loop_
_entity_poly.entity_id
_entity_poly.type
_entity_poly.pdbx_seq_one_letter_code
_entity_poly.pdbx_strand_id
1 'polypeptide(L)'
;STLNNHVYKIKNKVVIATEKGIYEYNQRADSFQVSDYYKDIFGTRGIRYLREDGSGNIWFIEEKNIGVVDFSTRDPKLIFLPELTGKIMSGFEHIYPLNDNNVFVGGEKGFYHINYEKYKKDNGALDVYIRTVKAAGAGETLLYGGYSGSVNSPSVQQKDDVLSVAHNMNSFHFEFSSALYEQQSNIEYSYKLDRFDSDWSDWSKKTEKDYTNLPAGTYTFNVRMRNNIRGESSISSYTITVLPPWYFSVWAWIVYLLAAAGLVRWLYHKYQRKLQSERLKHQQEQKQQAYLHQLELEKSEKEVVKIRNEKLEAEIGFKNSQLASTAMHLVQKEEFLQKIREELQHMNKTGKEKPDPGELKKILRIMSEEEKVTEEWEQFSVHFDKVNGDFLKTLKELYPDLKAHELKLCAYLRMNLSSKEIAQLMSISVRGVEISRYRLRKKLMIPRETNLFQFLFDIQRKEGNDAAGTMAGH
;
A
#
# COMPACT_ATOMS: atom_id res chain seq x y z
N SER A 1 -7.80 -76.45 -21.65
CA SER A 1 -8.84 -76.49 -20.59
C SER A 1 -9.15 -77.97 -20.32
N THR A 2 -9.69 -78.34 -19.16
CA THR A 2 -10.14 -79.73 -18.93
C THR A 2 -11.54 -80.01 -19.51
N LEU A 3 -12.27 -78.95 -19.90
CA LEU A 3 -13.59 -78.98 -20.52
C LEU A 3 -13.60 -78.08 -21.77
N ASN A 4 -14.59 -78.22 -22.67
CA ASN A 4 -14.74 -77.41 -23.89
C ASN A 4 -13.55 -77.48 -24.87
N ASN A 5 -12.98 -78.67 -25.07
CA ASN A 5 -12.01 -78.93 -26.14
C ASN A 5 -12.74 -79.64 -27.29
N HIS A 6 -12.72 -79.05 -28.48
CA HIS A 6 -13.43 -79.55 -29.65
C HIS A 6 -12.44 -79.90 -30.76
N VAL A 7 -12.57 -81.09 -31.33
CA VAL A 7 -11.63 -81.59 -32.35
C VAL A 7 -12.24 -81.41 -33.73
N TYR A 8 -11.49 -80.77 -34.63
CA TYR A 8 -11.89 -80.55 -36.00
C TYR A 8 -10.76 -80.94 -36.96
N LYS A 9 -11.15 -81.19 -38.22
CA LYS A 9 -10.21 -81.33 -39.34
C LYS A 9 -10.38 -80.11 -40.23
N ILE A 10 -9.34 -79.27 -40.31
CA ILE A 10 -9.34 -78.02 -41.07
C ILE A 10 -8.06 -77.96 -41.91
N LYS A 11 -8.17 -77.66 -43.21
CA LYS A 11 -7.06 -77.64 -44.17
C LYS A 11 -6.18 -78.89 -44.09
N ASN A 12 -6.84 -80.04 -43.98
CA ASN A 12 -6.25 -81.37 -43.81
C ASN A 12 -5.38 -81.58 -42.54
N LYS A 13 -5.45 -80.67 -41.56
CA LYS A 13 -4.81 -80.80 -40.24
C LYS A 13 -5.84 -81.08 -39.17
N VAL A 14 -5.47 -81.86 -38.16
CA VAL A 14 -6.26 -82.02 -36.93
C VAL A 14 -5.96 -80.83 -36.02
N VAL A 15 -7.00 -80.09 -35.66
CA VAL A 15 -6.93 -78.93 -34.79
C VAL A 15 -7.84 -79.13 -33.59
N ILE A 16 -7.39 -78.67 -32.43
CA ILE A 16 -8.19 -78.64 -31.21
C ILE A 16 -8.55 -77.19 -30.90
N ALA A 17 -9.83 -76.85 -31.06
CA ALA A 17 -10.39 -75.58 -30.66
C ALA A 17 -10.69 -75.60 -29.16
N THR A 18 -10.23 -74.57 -28.44
CA THR A 18 -10.38 -74.44 -26.99
C THR A 18 -10.77 -73.01 -26.61
N GLU A 19 -11.09 -72.79 -25.34
CA GLU A 19 -11.31 -71.44 -24.77
C GLU A 19 -10.07 -70.53 -24.83
N LYS A 20 -8.88 -71.10 -25.04
CA LYS A 20 -7.60 -70.35 -25.06
C LYS A 20 -6.94 -70.38 -26.44
N GLY A 21 -7.74 -70.43 -27.50
CA GLY A 21 -7.26 -70.52 -28.88
C GLY A 21 -7.19 -71.94 -29.43
N ILE A 22 -6.54 -72.08 -30.59
CA ILE A 22 -6.49 -73.30 -31.39
C ILE A 22 -5.12 -73.96 -31.26
N TYR A 23 -5.13 -75.26 -31.02
CA TYR A 23 -3.94 -76.10 -30.84
C TYR A 23 -3.78 -77.06 -32.02
N GLU A 24 -2.54 -77.31 -32.41
CA GLU A 24 -2.15 -78.34 -33.39
C GLU A 24 -1.33 -79.42 -32.67
N TYR A 25 -1.46 -80.66 -33.15
CA TYR A 25 -0.63 -81.76 -32.64
C TYR A 25 0.77 -81.68 -33.27
N ASN A 26 1.79 -81.52 -32.43
CA ASN A 26 3.19 -81.58 -32.85
C ASN A 26 3.72 -83.00 -32.67
N GLN A 27 3.86 -83.73 -33.78
CA GLN A 27 4.32 -85.13 -33.78
C GLN A 27 5.74 -85.31 -33.24
N ARG A 28 6.63 -84.32 -33.38
CA ARG A 28 8.02 -84.42 -32.88
C ARG A 28 8.09 -84.30 -31.37
N ALA A 29 7.22 -83.48 -30.80
CA ALA A 29 7.16 -83.22 -29.37
C ALA A 29 6.13 -84.09 -28.65
N ASP A 30 5.38 -84.92 -29.39
CA ASP A 30 4.23 -85.70 -28.91
C ASP A 30 3.29 -84.89 -27.99
N SER A 31 2.95 -83.67 -28.42
CA SER A 31 2.21 -82.72 -27.59
C SER A 31 1.34 -81.79 -28.44
N PHE A 32 0.23 -81.34 -27.88
CA PHE A 32 -0.58 -80.27 -28.48
C PHE A 32 0.01 -78.92 -28.13
N GLN A 33 0.33 -78.13 -29.15
CA GLN A 33 0.91 -76.80 -29.01
C GLN A 33 -0.02 -75.77 -29.65
N VAL A 34 -0.01 -74.54 -29.14
CA VAL A 34 -0.77 -73.44 -29.75
C VAL A 34 -0.28 -73.27 -31.18
N SER A 35 -1.21 -73.23 -32.14
CA SER A 35 -0.85 -73.01 -33.53
C SER A 35 -0.56 -71.53 -33.76
N ASP A 36 0.67 -71.18 -34.08
CA ASP A 36 1.04 -69.80 -34.43
C ASP A 36 0.21 -69.29 -35.62
N TYR A 37 -0.04 -70.15 -36.61
CA TYR A 37 -0.88 -69.83 -37.76
C TYR A 37 -2.30 -69.41 -37.37
N TYR A 38 -2.97 -70.17 -36.50
CA TYR A 38 -4.31 -69.83 -36.05
C TYR A 38 -4.32 -68.73 -34.98
N LYS A 39 -3.24 -68.56 -34.23
CA LYS A 39 -3.07 -67.47 -33.27
C LYS A 39 -2.96 -66.11 -33.98
N ASP A 40 -2.31 -66.04 -35.13
CA ASP A 40 -2.25 -64.81 -35.93
C ASP A 40 -3.63 -64.41 -36.48
N ILE A 41 -4.50 -65.39 -36.74
CA ILE A 41 -5.85 -65.18 -37.29
C ILE A 41 -6.88 -64.88 -36.18
N PHE A 42 -6.95 -65.75 -35.16
CA PHE A 42 -7.98 -65.71 -34.12
C PHE A 42 -7.49 -65.10 -32.81
N GLY A 43 -6.20 -64.81 -32.66
CA GLY A 43 -5.61 -64.40 -31.38
C GLY A 43 -5.76 -65.50 -30.33
N THR A 44 -6.22 -65.11 -29.14
CA THR A 44 -6.49 -66.02 -28.01
C THR A 44 -7.99 -66.29 -27.82
N ARG A 45 -8.80 -66.09 -28.86
CA ARG A 45 -10.26 -66.24 -28.79
C ARG A 45 -10.68 -67.68 -28.47
N GLY A 46 -11.79 -67.80 -27.74
CA GLY A 46 -12.38 -69.08 -27.36
C GLY A 46 -13.28 -69.62 -28.47
N ILE A 47 -12.73 -70.47 -29.33
CA ILE A 47 -13.48 -71.02 -30.47
C ILE A 47 -14.16 -72.32 -30.07
N ARG A 48 -15.47 -72.42 -30.30
CA ARG A 48 -16.28 -73.62 -29.99
C ARG A 48 -16.52 -74.50 -31.20
N TYR A 49 -16.58 -73.92 -32.40
CA TYR A 49 -16.87 -74.65 -33.62
C TYR A 49 -16.02 -74.17 -34.78
N LEU A 50 -15.58 -75.10 -35.64
CA LEU A 50 -14.84 -74.82 -36.87
C LEU A 50 -15.36 -75.69 -38.01
N ARG A 51 -15.52 -75.10 -39.20
CA ARG A 51 -15.85 -75.82 -40.43
C ARG A 51 -15.23 -75.13 -41.63
N GLU A 52 -14.54 -75.91 -42.46
CA GLU A 52 -14.01 -75.45 -43.74
C GLU A 52 -15.09 -75.53 -44.84
N ASP A 53 -15.16 -74.52 -45.69
CA ASP A 53 -15.98 -74.53 -46.91
C ASP A 53 -15.19 -74.94 -48.16
N GLY A 54 -15.89 -75.12 -49.29
CA GLY A 54 -15.27 -75.54 -50.55
C GLY A 54 -14.28 -74.53 -51.15
N SER A 55 -14.31 -73.28 -50.69
CA SER A 55 -13.43 -72.19 -51.13
C SER A 55 -12.22 -72.00 -50.20
N GLY A 56 -12.11 -72.82 -49.15
CA GLY A 56 -11.04 -72.78 -48.16
C GLY A 56 -11.23 -71.74 -47.06
N ASN A 57 -12.41 -71.11 -46.98
CA ASN A 57 -12.78 -70.26 -45.84
C ASN A 57 -13.10 -71.12 -44.62
N ILE A 58 -12.88 -70.54 -43.44
CA ILE A 58 -13.11 -71.23 -42.18
C ILE A 58 -14.26 -70.55 -41.45
N TRP A 59 -15.40 -71.22 -41.43
CA TRP A 59 -16.56 -70.85 -40.63
C TRP A 59 -16.32 -71.23 -39.18
N PHE A 60 -16.65 -70.32 -38.27
CA PHE A 60 -16.41 -70.52 -36.84
C PHE A 60 -17.56 -69.99 -35.99
N ILE A 61 -17.67 -70.55 -34.78
CA ILE A 61 -18.54 -70.00 -33.74
C ILE A 61 -17.70 -69.73 -32.49
N GLU A 62 -17.73 -68.48 -32.05
CA GLU A 62 -17.17 -67.96 -30.79
C GLU A 62 -18.34 -67.69 -29.85
N GLU A 63 -18.50 -68.52 -28.82
CA GLU A 63 -19.66 -68.50 -27.91
C GLU A 63 -21.01 -68.63 -28.65
N LYS A 64 -21.70 -67.50 -28.90
CA LYS A 64 -22.96 -67.40 -29.65
C LYS A 64 -22.83 -66.53 -30.91
N ASN A 65 -21.61 -66.18 -31.29
CA ASN A 65 -21.30 -65.37 -32.46
C ASN A 65 -20.77 -66.27 -33.57
N ILE A 66 -21.39 -66.17 -34.74
CA ILE A 66 -20.91 -66.84 -35.94
C ILE A 66 -20.05 -65.88 -36.75
N GLY A 67 -18.98 -66.40 -37.33
CA GLY A 67 -18.15 -65.69 -38.28
C GLY A 67 -17.51 -66.62 -39.29
N VAL A 68 -16.79 -66.00 -40.21
CA VAL A 68 -16.02 -66.66 -41.25
C VAL A 68 -14.67 -65.96 -41.37
N VAL A 69 -13.61 -66.76 -41.43
CA VAL A 69 -12.30 -66.28 -41.86
C VAL A 69 -12.23 -66.42 -43.36
N ASP A 70 -12.30 -65.28 -44.03
CA ASP A 70 -12.29 -65.17 -45.47
C ASP A 70 -10.85 -65.15 -46.00
N PHE A 71 -10.51 -66.12 -46.85
CA PHE A 71 -9.20 -66.25 -47.50
C PHE A 71 -9.23 -65.81 -48.98
N SER A 72 -10.27 -65.08 -49.41
CA SER A 72 -10.37 -64.52 -50.77
C SER A 72 -9.29 -63.47 -51.06
N THR A 73 -8.72 -62.84 -50.01
CA THR A 73 -7.63 -61.86 -50.10
C THR A 73 -6.31 -62.43 -49.55
N ARG A 74 -5.17 -61.84 -49.96
CA ARG A 74 -3.83 -62.25 -49.49
C ARG A 74 -3.71 -62.27 -47.96
N ASP A 75 -4.34 -61.29 -47.31
CA ASP A 75 -4.45 -61.22 -45.86
C ASP A 75 -5.85 -61.75 -45.46
N PRO A 76 -5.93 -62.75 -44.56
CA PRO A 76 -7.20 -63.33 -44.14
C PRO A 76 -8.01 -62.30 -43.33
N LYS A 77 -9.29 -62.16 -43.66
CA LYS A 77 -10.19 -61.23 -42.95
C LYS A 77 -11.17 -62.00 -42.08
N LEU A 78 -11.31 -61.56 -40.85
CA LEU A 78 -12.25 -62.14 -39.90
C LEU A 78 -13.58 -61.37 -39.96
N ILE A 79 -14.61 -62.03 -40.50
CA ILE A 79 -15.91 -61.43 -40.77
C ILE A 79 -16.95 -62.07 -39.85
N PHE A 80 -17.59 -61.26 -39.01
CA PHE A 80 -18.72 -61.71 -38.18
C PHE A 80 -20.04 -61.47 -38.89
N LEU A 81 -21.03 -62.32 -38.61
CA LEU A 81 -22.40 -62.20 -39.10
C LEU A 81 -23.31 -61.79 -37.93
N PRO A 82 -23.36 -60.48 -37.57
CA PRO A 82 -24.05 -60.01 -36.37
C PRO A 82 -25.56 -60.28 -36.40
N GLU A 83 -26.15 -60.43 -37.59
CA GLU A 83 -27.57 -60.73 -37.80
C GLU A 83 -27.96 -62.09 -37.18
N LEU A 84 -26.97 -62.96 -36.96
CA LEU A 84 -27.11 -64.28 -36.37
C LEU A 84 -26.56 -64.38 -34.93
N THR A 85 -25.99 -63.31 -34.39
CA THR A 85 -25.50 -63.28 -33.00
C THR A 85 -26.64 -63.61 -32.03
N GLY A 86 -26.39 -64.58 -31.15
CA GLY A 86 -27.36 -65.01 -30.14
C GLY A 86 -28.46 -65.94 -30.66
N LYS A 87 -28.51 -66.22 -31.98
CA LYS A 87 -29.50 -67.11 -32.60
C LYS A 87 -29.03 -68.57 -32.73
N ILE A 88 -27.77 -68.82 -32.36
CA ILE A 88 -27.12 -70.13 -32.41
C ILE A 88 -27.32 -70.87 -31.08
N MET A 89 -27.71 -72.14 -31.16
CA MET A 89 -27.85 -73.00 -29.99
C MET A 89 -26.47 -73.46 -29.50
N SER A 90 -26.11 -73.07 -28.27
CA SER A 90 -24.82 -73.49 -27.68
C SER A 90 -24.80 -74.99 -27.39
N GLY A 91 -23.70 -75.65 -27.75
CA GLY A 91 -23.55 -77.11 -27.65
C GLY A 91 -24.11 -77.90 -28.84
N PHE A 92 -24.89 -77.25 -29.72
CA PHE A 92 -25.44 -77.82 -30.94
C PHE A 92 -25.04 -76.99 -32.17
N GLU A 93 -23.86 -76.39 -32.10
CA GLU A 93 -23.27 -75.60 -33.18
C GLU A 93 -23.13 -76.48 -34.43
N HIS A 94 -23.73 -76.07 -35.55
CA HIS A 94 -23.65 -76.80 -36.81
C HIS A 94 -23.69 -75.86 -38.00
N ILE A 95 -22.65 -75.90 -38.84
CA ILE A 95 -22.56 -75.14 -40.09
C ILE A 95 -22.33 -76.13 -41.23
N TYR A 96 -23.20 -76.08 -42.23
CA TYR A 96 -23.13 -76.89 -43.44
C TYR A 96 -22.93 -75.98 -44.66
N PRO A 97 -21.67 -75.68 -45.04
CA PRO A 97 -21.36 -74.94 -46.24
C PRO A 97 -21.43 -75.87 -47.46
N LEU A 98 -22.54 -75.83 -48.20
CA LEU A 98 -22.70 -76.61 -49.43
C LEU A 98 -21.88 -76.00 -50.59
N ASN A 99 -21.91 -74.67 -50.70
CA ASN A 99 -21.09 -73.84 -51.59
C ASN A 99 -21.20 -72.37 -51.17
N ASP A 100 -20.47 -71.46 -51.82
CA ASP A 100 -20.43 -70.02 -51.50
C ASP A 100 -21.81 -69.34 -51.51
N ASN A 101 -22.76 -69.87 -52.28
CA ASN A 101 -24.12 -69.36 -52.37
C ASN A 101 -25.09 -70.00 -51.36
N ASN A 102 -24.70 -71.12 -50.75
CA ASN A 102 -25.57 -71.95 -49.93
C ASN A 102 -24.83 -72.45 -48.70
N VAL A 103 -24.89 -71.67 -47.63
CA VAL A 103 -24.39 -72.05 -46.31
C VAL A 103 -25.56 -72.16 -45.35
N PHE A 104 -25.74 -73.33 -44.74
CA PHE A 104 -26.81 -73.59 -43.80
C PHE A 104 -26.27 -73.60 -42.37
N VAL A 105 -26.90 -72.83 -41.48
CA VAL A 105 -26.47 -72.69 -40.09
C VAL A 105 -27.59 -73.13 -39.16
N GLY A 106 -27.33 -74.08 -38.28
CA GLY A 106 -28.29 -74.50 -37.25
C GLY A 106 -28.56 -73.37 -36.26
N GLY A 107 -29.84 -73.13 -35.98
CA GLY A 107 -30.30 -72.11 -35.03
C GLY A 107 -31.27 -72.69 -34.00
N GLU A 108 -31.63 -71.89 -33.00
CA GLU A 108 -32.58 -72.32 -31.96
C GLU A 108 -33.96 -72.69 -32.51
N LYS A 109 -34.38 -72.04 -33.61
CA LYS A 109 -35.69 -72.23 -34.24
C LYS A 109 -35.56 -72.77 -35.68
N GLY A 110 -34.72 -73.78 -35.88
CA GLY A 110 -34.52 -74.41 -37.19
C GLY A 110 -33.13 -74.13 -37.77
N PHE A 111 -33.06 -73.59 -38.98
CA PHE A 111 -31.79 -73.25 -39.63
C PHE A 111 -31.89 -71.92 -40.39
N TYR A 112 -30.74 -71.29 -40.59
CA TYR A 112 -30.55 -70.10 -41.42
C TYR A 112 -29.89 -70.51 -42.73
N HIS A 113 -30.34 -69.93 -43.84
CA HIS A 113 -29.69 -70.05 -45.13
C HIS A 113 -28.98 -68.74 -45.45
N ILE A 114 -27.68 -68.84 -45.74
CA ILE A 114 -26.79 -67.72 -45.97
C ILE A 114 -26.22 -67.87 -47.39
N ASN A 115 -26.42 -66.84 -48.20
CA ASN A 115 -25.69 -66.66 -49.45
C ASN A 115 -24.48 -65.76 -49.18
N TYR A 116 -23.32 -66.37 -48.96
CA TYR A 116 -22.11 -65.66 -48.56
C TYR A 116 -21.53 -64.83 -49.72
N GLU A 117 -21.61 -65.33 -50.96
CA GLU A 117 -21.17 -64.59 -52.14
C GLU A 117 -21.94 -63.26 -52.29
N LYS A 118 -23.27 -63.29 -52.11
CA LYS A 118 -24.13 -62.10 -52.09
C LYS A 118 -23.80 -61.19 -50.91
N TYR A 119 -23.59 -61.76 -49.74
CA TYR A 119 -23.22 -61.02 -48.54
C TYR A 119 -21.92 -60.21 -48.72
N LYS A 120 -20.92 -60.77 -49.41
CA LYS A 120 -19.67 -60.08 -49.76
C LYS A 120 -19.85 -58.99 -50.82
N LYS A 121 -20.78 -59.19 -51.76
CA LYS A 121 -21.05 -58.24 -52.86
C LYS A 121 -21.95 -57.08 -52.45
N ASP A 122 -22.56 -57.13 -51.27
CA ASP A 122 -23.40 -56.05 -50.76
C ASP A 122 -22.54 -54.82 -50.38
N ASN A 123 -22.29 -53.99 -51.39
CA ASN A 123 -21.55 -52.74 -51.35
C ASN A 123 -22.47 -51.54 -51.10
N GLY A 124 -23.57 -51.71 -50.34
CA GLY A 124 -24.41 -50.58 -49.96
C GLY A 124 -23.56 -49.47 -49.33
N ALA A 125 -23.75 -48.22 -49.80
CA ALA A 125 -23.00 -47.06 -49.33
C ALA A 125 -23.04 -47.00 -47.80
N LEU A 126 -21.86 -46.95 -47.17
CA LEU A 126 -21.76 -46.69 -45.75
C LEU A 126 -21.84 -45.18 -45.57
N ASP A 127 -22.94 -44.74 -44.97
CA ASP A 127 -23.13 -43.35 -44.59
C ASP A 127 -23.25 -43.23 -43.08
N VAL A 128 -22.53 -42.23 -42.55
CA VAL A 128 -22.67 -41.77 -41.17
C VAL A 128 -23.35 -40.42 -41.16
N TYR A 129 -24.31 -40.26 -40.26
CA TYR A 129 -25.11 -39.05 -40.14
C TYR A 129 -24.83 -38.42 -38.79
N ILE A 130 -24.42 -37.16 -38.81
CA ILE A 130 -24.45 -36.31 -37.61
C ILE A 130 -25.92 -36.04 -37.32
N ARG A 131 -26.39 -36.46 -36.13
CA ARG A 131 -27.79 -36.36 -35.73
C ARG A 131 -28.06 -35.13 -34.92
N THR A 132 -27.14 -34.77 -34.05
CA THR A 132 -27.36 -33.68 -33.13
C THR A 132 -26.04 -32.99 -32.81
N VAL A 133 -26.09 -31.66 -32.83
CA VAL A 133 -25.00 -30.80 -32.34
C VAL A 133 -25.58 -29.85 -31.33
N LYS A 134 -25.09 -29.94 -30.09
CA LYS A 134 -25.46 -29.04 -28.99
C LYS A 134 -24.24 -28.21 -28.61
N ALA A 135 -24.48 -26.96 -28.24
CA ALA A 135 -23.48 -26.13 -27.57
C ALA A 135 -23.88 -25.87 -26.13
N ALA A 136 -22.91 -25.97 -25.23
CA ALA A 136 -23.06 -25.75 -23.81
C ALA A 136 -22.26 -24.51 -23.38
N GLY A 137 -22.90 -23.72 -22.53
CA GLY A 137 -22.35 -22.54 -21.87
C GLY A 137 -22.96 -22.38 -20.47
N ALA A 138 -23.78 -21.33 -20.28
CA ALA A 138 -24.62 -21.21 -19.08
C ALA A 138 -25.84 -22.18 -19.09
N GLY A 139 -26.14 -22.74 -20.25
CA GLY A 139 -27.15 -23.78 -20.49
C GLY A 139 -26.85 -24.50 -21.80
N GLU A 140 -27.64 -25.52 -22.12
CA GLU A 140 -27.53 -26.25 -23.38
C GLU A 140 -28.41 -25.61 -24.47
N THR A 141 -27.86 -25.49 -25.68
CA THR A 141 -28.57 -25.00 -26.86
C THR A 141 -28.37 -25.96 -28.01
N LEU A 142 -29.46 -26.34 -28.67
CA LEU A 142 -29.41 -27.16 -29.88
C LEU A 142 -29.01 -26.30 -31.08
N LEU A 143 -27.91 -26.64 -31.75
CA LEU A 143 -27.43 -25.97 -32.96
C LEU A 143 -27.88 -26.69 -34.24
N TYR A 144 -27.94 -28.01 -34.20
CA TYR A 144 -28.32 -28.85 -35.33
C TYR A 144 -29.07 -30.09 -34.86
N GLY A 145 -30.19 -30.40 -35.51
CA GLY A 145 -31.07 -31.53 -35.18
C GLY A 145 -31.15 -32.60 -36.27
N GLY A 146 -30.15 -32.72 -37.14
CA GLY A 146 -30.06 -33.81 -38.12
C GLY A 146 -30.71 -33.53 -39.48
N TYR A 147 -31.12 -32.28 -39.74
CA TYR A 147 -31.60 -31.84 -41.05
C TYR A 147 -31.16 -30.40 -41.34
N SER A 148 -30.83 -30.14 -42.61
CA SER A 148 -30.48 -28.82 -43.13
C SER A 148 -31.43 -28.46 -44.28
N GLY A 149 -32.11 -27.31 -44.18
CA GLY A 149 -33.06 -26.85 -45.18
C GLY A 149 -34.39 -27.63 -45.20
N SER A 150 -34.93 -27.88 -46.39
CA SER A 150 -36.22 -28.56 -46.62
C SER A 150 -36.13 -30.09 -46.52
N VAL A 151 -37.29 -30.74 -46.35
CA VAL A 151 -37.43 -32.21 -46.40
C VAL A 151 -36.79 -32.75 -47.70
N ASN A 152 -35.95 -33.78 -47.58
CA ASN A 152 -35.15 -34.41 -48.64
C ASN A 152 -33.93 -33.62 -49.17
N SER A 153 -33.57 -32.49 -48.56
CA SER A 153 -32.27 -31.86 -48.86
C SER A 153 -31.12 -32.71 -48.30
N PRO A 154 -29.95 -32.75 -48.97
CA PRO A 154 -28.77 -33.43 -48.43
C PRO A 154 -28.43 -32.88 -47.04
N SER A 155 -28.12 -33.75 -46.09
CA SER A 155 -27.67 -33.41 -44.72
C SER A 155 -26.27 -32.74 -44.68
N VAL A 156 -25.83 -32.15 -45.79
CA VAL A 156 -24.57 -31.45 -45.93
C VAL A 156 -24.81 -29.98 -45.62
N GLN A 157 -24.13 -29.48 -44.61
CA GLN A 157 -24.19 -28.06 -44.25
C GLN A 157 -23.75 -27.20 -45.44
N GLN A 158 -24.61 -26.27 -45.87
CA GLN A 158 -24.24 -25.33 -46.91
C GLN A 158 -23.27 -24.28 -46.36
N LYS A 159 -22.48 -23.67 -47.24
CA LYS A 159 -21.46 -22.68 -46.85
C LYS A 159 -22.05 -21.47 -46.13
N ASP A 160 -23.31 -21.13 -46.43
CA ASP A 160 -24.04 -20.02 -45.81
C ASP A 160 -24.74 -20.42 -44.49
N ASP A 161 -24.80 -21.72 -44.17
CA ASP A 161 -25.38 -22.27 -42.93
C ASP A 161 -24.34 -22.47 -41.82
N VAL A 162 -23.13 -21.91 -41.97
CA VAL A 162 -22.10 -22.00 -40.93
C VAL A 162 -22.50 -21.13 -39.74
N LEU A 163 -23.00 -21.79 -38.70
CA LEU A 163 -23.46 -21.12 -37.49
C LEU A 163 -22.28 -20.56 -36.69
N SER A 164 -22.40 -19.29 -36.32
CA SER A 164 -21.48 -18.62 -35.40
C SER A 164 -22.08 -18.60 -34.00
N VAL A 165 -21.36 -19.12 -33.01
CA VAL A 165 -21.77 -19.13 -31.61
C VAL A 165 -20.92 -18.20 -30.77
N ALA A 166 -21.52 -17.66 -29.71
CA ALA A 166 -20.83 -16.78 -28.77
C ALA A 166 -19.73 -17.53 -28.00
N HIS A 167 -18.69 -16.80 -27.58
CA HIS A 167 -17.55 -17.36 -26.85
C HIS A 167 -17.92 -18.16 -25.59
N ASN A 168 -19.03 -17.81 -24.92
CA ASN A 168 -19.48 -18.52 -23.73
C ASN A 168 -20.13 -19.89 -24.03
N MET A 169 -20.39 -20.19 -25.30
CA MET A 169 -20.95 -21.45 -25.80
C MET A 169 -19.87 -22.24 -26.54
N ASN A 170 -18.75 -22.48 -25.87
CA ASN A 170 -17.54 -23.06 -26.48
C ASN A 170 -17.33 -24.55 -26.17
N SER A 171 -18.32 -25.20 -25.59
CA SER A 171 -18.32 -26.65 -25.40
C SER A 171 -19.38 -27.25 -26.31
N PHE A 172 -19.04 -28.29 -27.06
CA PHE A 172 -19.90 -28.91 -28.06
C PHE A 172 -20.04 -30.39 -27.82
N HIS A 173 -21.28 -30.85 -27.94
CA HIS A 173 -21.64 -32.26 -27.90
C HIS A 173 -22.16 -32.67 -29.27
N PHE A 174 -21.54 -33.70 -29.84
CA PHE A 174 -21.89 -34.26 -31.14
C PHE A 174 -22.45 -35.66 -30.96
N GLU A 175 -23.62 -35.92 -31.54
CA GLU A 175 -24.21 -37.25 -31.64
C GLU A 175 -24.27 -37.66 -33.11
N PHE A 176 -23.85 -38.88 -33.42
CA PHE A 176 -23.79 -39.41 -34.78
C PHE A 176 -24.23 -40.87 -34.82
N SER A 177 -24.83 -41.28 -35.94
CA SER A 177 -25.31 -42.65 -36.11
C SER A 177 -25.27 -43.12 -37.55
N SER A 178 -25.33 -44.44 -37.73
CA SER A 178 -25.53 -45.07 -39.04
C SER A 178 -26.98 -45.51 -39.19
N ALA A 179 -27.47 -45.60 -40.42
CA ALA A 179 -28.77 -46.21 -40.73
C ALA A 179 -28.72 -47.76 -40.72
N LEU A 180 -27.53 -48.36 -40.60
CA LEU A 180 -27.34 -49.82 -40.61
C LEU A 180 -27.68 -50.45 -39.26
N TYR A 181 -28.98 -50.58 -38.98
CA TYR A 181 -29.51 -51.16 -37.74
C TYR A 181 -29.09 -52.62 -37.54
N GLU A 182 -29.08 -53.41 -38.61
CA GLU A 182 -28.84 -54.86 -38.57
C GLU A 182 -27.40 -55.23 -38.14
N GLN A 183 -26.46 -54.28 -38.22
CA GLN A 183 -25.03 -54.50 -37.99
C GLN A 183 -24.45 -53.60 -36.89
N GLN A 184 -25.29 -52.98 -36.07
CA GLN A 184 -24.90 -51.95 -35.09
C GLN A 184 -23.81 -52.43 -34.11
N SER A 185 -23.76 -53.72 -33.79
CA SER A 185 -22.75 -54.30 -32.89
C SER A 185 -21.33 -54.31 -33.47
N ASN A 186 -21.17 -54.20 -34.79
CA ASN A 186 -19.89 -54.27 -35.50
C ASN A 186 -19.49 -52.95 -36.18
N ILE A 187 -20.29 -51.90 -35.98
CA ILE A 187 -19.96 -50.57 -36.48
C ILE A 187 -19.09 -49.88 -35.44
N GLU A 188 -17.97 -49.35 -35.93
CA GLU A 188 -17.08 -48.50 -35.16
C GLU A 188 -16.96 -47.14 -35.84
N TYR A 189 -16.79 -46.12 -35.02
CA TYR A 189 -16.67 -44.74 -35.43
C TYR A 189 -15.29 -44.21 -35.10
N SER A 190 -14.78 -43.36 -35.97
CA SER A 190 -13.58 -42.56 -35.77
C SER A 190 -13.93 -41.12 -36.13
N TYR A 191 -13.47 -40.18 -35.33
CA TYR A 191 -13.82 -38.78 -35.42
C TYR A 191 -12.59 -37.90 -35.27
N LYS A 192 -12.68 -36.68 -35.79
CA LYS A 192 -11.62 -35.68 -35.73
C LYS A 192 -12.22 -34.28 -35.77
N LEU A 193 -11.76 -33.40 -34.90
CA LEU A 193 -12.06 -31.97 -34.96
C LEU A 193 -10.88 -31.22 -35.58
N ASP A 194 -11.07 -30.71 -36.79
CA ASP A 194 -10.02 -29.96 -37.48
C ASP A 194 -9.64 -28.69 -36.71
N ARG A 195 -8.33 -28.40 -36.68
CA ARG A 195 -7.68 -27.34 -35.88
C ARG A 195 -7.68 -27.54 -34.36
N PHE A 196 -8.12 -28.71 -33.88
CA PHE A 196 -8.01 -29.08 -32.47
C PHE A 196 -7.28 -30.42 -32.30
N ASP A 197 -7.69 -31.44 -33.05
CA ASP A 197 -7.04 -32.76 -33.04
C ASP A 197 -5.94 -32.88 -34.10
N SER A 198 -4.83 -33.55 -33.78
CA SER A 198 -3.76 -33.85 -34.75
C SER A 198 -4.21 -34.91 -35.76
N ASP A 199 -4.70 -36.04 -35.25
CA ASP A 199 -5.04 -37.25 -35.99
C ASP A 199 -6.47 -37.70 -35.70
N TRP A 200 -6.93 -38.68 -36.46
CA TRP A 200 -8.21 -39.35 -36.21
C TRP A 200 -8.19 -40.09 -34.87
N SER A 201 -9.32 -40.10 -34.17
CA SER A 201 -9.47 -40.90 -32.96
C SER A 201 -9.40 -42.41 -33.25
N ASP A 202 -9.03 -43.18 -32.23
CA ASP A 202 -9.13 -44.63 -32.27
C ASP A 202 -10.58 -45.06 -32.55
N TRP A 203 -10.71 -46.14 -33.29
CA TRP A 203 -12.02 -46.71 -33.61
C TRP A 203 -12.73 -47.19 -32.35
N SER A 204 -13.96 -46.73 -32.16
CA SER A 204 -14.76 -47.10 -31.00
C SER A 204 -16.24 -47.24 -31.35
N LYS A 205 -16.99 -47.96 -30.53
CA LYS A 205 -18.45 -48.09 -30.68
C LYS A 205 -19.24 -46.88 -30.13
N LYS A 206 -18.56 -45.84 -29.65
CA LYS A 206 -19.23 -44.64 -29.13
C LYS A 206 -19.87 -43.87 -30.28
N THR A 207 -21.11 -43.45 -30.07
CA THR A 207 -21.93 -42.69 -31.01
C THR A 207 -21.99 -41.19 -30.68
N GLU A 208 -21.16 -40.76 -29.73
CA GLU A 208 -21.13 -39.39 -29.23
C GLU A 208 -19.70 -38.94 -28.95
N LYS A 209 -19.50 -37.62 -29.02
CA LYS A 209 -18.23 -36.99 -28.67
C LYS A 209 -18.43 -35.57 -28.12
N ASP A 210 -17.80 -35.31 -26.98
CA ASP A 210 -17.69 -33.99 -26.38
C ASP A 210 -16.34 -33.32 -26.67
N TYR A 211 -16.41 -32.02 -26.95
CA TYR A 211 -15.27 -31.10 -26.93
C TYR A 211 -15.60 -29.95 -26.00
N THR A 212 -14.71 -29.65 -25.05
CA THR A 212 -14.94 -28.62 -24.04
C THR A 212 -13.94 -27.48 -24.18
N ASN A 213 -14.36 -26.26 -23.84
CA ASN A 213 -13.50 -25.08 -23.78
C ASN A 213 -12.73 -24.79 -25.08
N LEU A 214 -13.39 -24.90 -26.22
CA LEU A 214 -12.76 -24.59 -27.51
C LEU A 214 -12.40 -23.10 -27.59
N PRO A 215 -11.17 -22.74 -28.00
CA PRO A 215 -10.81 -21.36 -28.27
C PRO A 215 -11.65 -20.73 -29.38
N ALA A 216 -11.60 -19.40 -29.51
CA ALA A 216 -12.22 -18.71 -30.64
C ALA A 216 -11.59 -19.16 -31.98
N GLY A 217 -12.43 -19.48 -32.96
CA GLY A 217 -12.00 -20.03 -34.24
C GLY A 217 -13.08 -20.82 -34.96
N THR A 218 -12.79 -21.22 -36.20
CA THR A 218 -13.67 -22.09 -37.01
C THR A 218 -13.16 -23.51 -36.95
N TYR A 219 -14.04 -24.44 -36.58
CA TYR A 219 -13.77 -25.86 -36.42
C TYR A 219 -14.69 -26.69 -37.33
N THR A 220 -14.17 -27.79 -37.86
CA THR A 220 -14.94 -28.76 -38.64
C THR A 220 -14.84 -30.12 -37.95
N PHE A 221 -15.97 -30.59 -37.42
CA PHE A 221 -16.09 -31.93 -36.87
C PHE A 221 -16.30 -32.92 -38.00
N ASN A 222 -15.39 -33.87 -38.14
CA ASN A 222 -15.42 -34.93 -39.12
C ASN A 222 -15.68 -36.26 -38.41
N VAL A 223 -16.56 -37.09 -38.96
CA VAL A 223 -16.80 -38.45 -38.49
C VAL A 223 -16.86 -39.41 -39.67
N ARG A 224 -16.25 -40.57 -39.48
CA ARG A 224 -16.34 -41.72 -40.38
C ARG A 224 -16.69 -42.96 -39.57
N MET A 225 -17.33 -43.91 -40.20
CA MET A 225 -17.59 -45.22 -39.64
C MET A 225 -16.85 -46.29 -40.44
N ARG A 226 -16.55 -47.40 -39.79
CA ARG A 226 -16.13 -48.62 -40.45
C ARG A 226 -17.01 -49.77 -40.04
N ASN A 227 -17.07 -50.76 -40.89
CA ASN A 227 -17.74 -52.02 -40.62
C ASN A 227 -16.77 -53.19 -40.91
N ASN A 228 -17.04 -54.34 -40.30
CA ASN A 228 -16.22 -55.54 -40.41
C ASN A 228 -16.07 -56.10 -41.85
N ILE A 229 -16.97 -55.72 -42.77
CA ILE A 229 -16.99 -56.20 -44.17
C ILE A 229 -16.70 -55.08 -45.16
N ARG A 230 -17.44 -53.97 -45.02
CA ARG A 230 -17.61 -52.94 -46.07
C ARG A 230 -16.53 -51.86 -46.09
N GLY A 231 -15.55 -51.94 -45.20
CA GLY A 231 -14.48 -50.93 -45.09
C GLY A 231 -14.96 -49.66 -44.39
N GLU A 232 -14.45 -48.52 -44.83
CA GLU A 232 -14.73 -47.19 -44.25
C GLU A 232 -15.82 -46.44 -45.03
N SER A 233 -16.60 -45.61 -44.34
CA SER A 233 -17.63 -44.74 -44.92
C SER A 233 -17.07 -43.49 -45.58
N SER A 234 -17.94 -42.81 -46.30
CA SER A 234 -17.77 -41.38 -46.58
C SER A 234 -17.65 -40.60 -45.26
N ILE A 235 -16.90 -39.49 -45.29
CA ILE A 235 -16.75 -38.60 -44.12
C ILE A 235 -17.97 -37.68 -44.06
N SER A 236 -18.61 -37.62 -42.90
CA SER A 236 -19.64 -36.62 -42.58
C SER A 236 -19.01 -35.50 -41.78
N SER A 237 -19.28 -34.25 -42.18
CA SER A 237 -18.63 -33.07 -41.63
C SER A 237 -19.64 -32.01 -41.20
N TYR A 238 -19.38 -31.35 -40.07
CA TYR A 238 -20.16 -30.21 -39.59
C TYR A 238 -19.22 -29.10 -39.10
N THR A 239 -19.42 -27.89 -39.61
CA THR A 239 -18.56 -26.72 -39.37
C THR A 239 -19.25 -25.71 -38.45
N ILE A 240 -18.52 -25.24 -37.45
CA ILE A 240 -18.98 -24.27 -36.44
C ILE A 240 -17.91 -23.20 -36.25
N THR A 241 -18.34 -21.96 -36.04
CA THR A 241 -17.42 -20.87 -35.67
C THR A 241 -17.69 -20.36 -34.25
N VAL A 242 -16.67 -20.39 -33.39
CA VAL A 242 -16.69 -19.79 -32.05
C VAL A 242 -16.19 -18.36 -32.15
N LEU A 243 -17.05 -17.39 -31.84
CA LEU A 243 -16.70 -15.97 -31.87
C LEU A 243 -15.75 -15.60 -30.71
N PRO A 244 -14.85 -14.64 -30.90
CA PRO A 244 -14.02 -14.12 -29.82
C PRO A 244 -14.86 -13.37 -28.76
N PRO A 245 -14.36 -13.22 -27.52
CA PRO A 245 -15.05 -12.47 -26.49
C PRO A 245 -15.26 -11.00 -26.88
N TRP A 246 -16.40 -10.42 -26.50
CA TRP A 246 -16.75 -9.03 -26.84
C TRP A 246 -15.76 -7.98 -26.29
N TYR A 247 -15.10 -8.26 -25.17
CA TYR A 247 -14.10 -7.36 -24.55
C TYR A 247 -12.76 -7.34 -25.29
N PHE A 248 -12.55 -8.23 -26.27
CA PHE A 248 -11.44 -8.14 -27.22
C PHE A 248 -11.78 -7.33 -28.48
N SER A 249 -13.01 -6.79 -28.59
CA SER A 249 -13.40 -5.96 -29.73
C SER A 249 -12.60 -4.65 -29.80
N VAL A 250 -12.41 -4.11 -31.02
CA VAL A 250 -11.74 -2.82 -31.24
C VAL A 250 -12.42 -1.69 -30.45
N TRP A 251 -13.76 -1.73 -30.33
CA TRP A 251 -14.52 -0.78 -29.53
C TRP A 251 -14.21 -0.87 -28.03
N ALA A 252 -14.03 -2.08 -27.49
CA ALA A 252 -13.63 -2.25 -26.09
C ALA A 252 -12.24 -1.62 -25.84
N TRP A 253 -11.30 -1.78 -26.76
CA TRP A 253 -10.00 -1.10 -26.69
C TRP A 253 -10.12 0.43 -26.71
N ILE A 254 -10.99 0.99 -27.54
CA ILE A 254 -11.27 2.44 -27.56
C ILE A 254 -11.81 2.90 -26.20
N VAL A 255 -12.76 2.17 -25.62
CA VAL A 255 -13.33 2.49 -24.29
C VAL A 255 -12.26 2.41 -23.20
N TYR A 256 -11.40 1.39 -23.21
CA TYR A 256 -10.30 1.28 -22.25
C TYR A 256 -9.31 2.44 -22.37
N LEU A 257 -8.98 2.85 -23.60
CA LEU A 257 -8.10 3.99 -23.84
C LEU A 257 -8.72 5.29 -23.31
N LEU A 258 -10.01 5.52 -23.55
CA LEU A 258 -10.73 6.67 -23.02
C LEU A 258 -10.82 6.65 -21.50
N ALA A 259 -11.08 5.50 -20.89
CA ALA A 259 -11.12 5.33 -19.44
C ALA A 259 -9.73 5.60 -18.81
N ALA A 260 -8.66 5.10 -19.43
CA ALA A 260 -7.29 5.36 -19.01
C ALA A 260 -6.93 6.85 -19.14
N ALA A 261 -7.27 7.50 -20.26
CA ALA A 261 -7.07 8.94 -20.45
C ALA A 261 -7.87 9.77 -19.43
N GLY A 262 -9.10 9.36 -19.13
CA GLY A 262 -9.94 9.96 -18.09
C GLY A 262 -9.32 9.82 -16.70
N LEU A 263 -8.79 8.63 -16.37
CA LEU A 263 -8.09 8.37 -15.11
C LEU A 263 -6.83 9.22 -14.98
N VAL A 264 -6.00 9.29 -16.03
CA VAL A 264 -4.81 10.15 -16.07
C VAL A 264 -5.19 11.62 -15.90
N ARG A 265 -6.23 12.09 -16.60
CA ARG A 265 -6.75 13.45 -16.45
C ARG A 265 -7.26 13.72 -15.04
N TRP A 266 -7.97 12.78 -14.42
CA TRP A 266 -8.46 12.89 -13.05
C TRP A 266 -7.31 12.93 -12.03
N LEU A 267 -6.33 12.03 -12.15
CA LEU A 267 -5.12 12.03 -11.32
C LEU A 267 -4.33 13.34 -11.47
N TYR A 268 -4.16 13.81 -12.70
CA TYR A 268 -3.53 15.10 -12.98
C TYR A 268 -4.30 16.25 -12.31
N HIS A 269 -5.62 16.28 -12.43
CA HIS A 269 -6.45 17.33 -11.83
C HIS A 269 -6.41 17.28 -10.29
N LYS A 270 -6.37 16.08 -9.70
CA LYS A 270 -6.23 15.87 -8.25
C LYS A 270 -4.85 16.32 -7.75
N TYR A 271 -3.80 15.99 -8.48
CA TYR A 271 -2.43 16.41 -8.18
C TYR A 271 -2.30 17.94 -8.21
N GLN A 272 -2.85 18.59 -9.25
CA GLN A 272 -2.84 20.05 -9.36
C GLN A 272 -3.61 20.74 -8.23
N ARG A 273 -4.77 20.21 -7.82
CA ARG A 273 -5.53 20.73 -6.67
C ARG A 273 -4.74 20.61 -5.36
N LYS A 274 -4.05 19.48 -5.15
CA LYS A 274 -3.18 19.31 -3.98
C LYS A 274 -2.06 20.35 -3.97
N LEU A 275 -1.40 20.55 -5.12
CA LEU A 275 -0.33 21.54 -5.27
C LEU A 275 -0.81 22.98 -4.98
N GLN A 276 -2.00 23.34 -5.47
CA GLN A 276 -2.61 24.65 -5.17
C GLN A 276 -2.91 24.81 -3.68
N SER A 277 -3.41 23.77 -3.02
CA SER A 277 -3.68 23.81 -1.59
C SER A 277 -2.41 23.95 -0.74
N GLU A 278 -1.32 23.30 -1.14
CA GLU A 278 -0.01 23.41 -0.46
C GLU A 278 0.58 24.82 -0.65
N ARG A 279 0.50 25.39 -1.86
CA ARG A 279 0.94 26.78 -2.11
C ARG A 279 0.15 27.78 -1.28
N LEU A 280 -1.17 27.59 -1.16
CA LEU A 280 -2.01 28.49 -0.37
C LEU A 280 -1.69 28.41 1.13
N LYS A 281 -1.47 27.19 1.66
CA LYS A 281 -1.00 27.01 3.04
C LYS A 281 0.34 27.68 3.27
N HIS A 282 1.30 27.50 2.36
CA HIS A 282 2.61 28.13 2.49
C HIS A 282 2.54 29.65 2.43
N GLN A 283 1.66 30.22 1.59
CA GLN A 283 1.40 31.65 1.58
C GLN A 283 0.76 32.15 2.89
N GLN A 284 -0.15 31.37 3.49
CA GLN A 284 -0.74 31.70 4.78
C GLN A 284 0.30 31.65 5.90
N GLU A 285 1.15 30.62 5.93
CA GLU A 285 2.27 30.49 6.87
C GLU A 285 3.23 31.68 6.75
N GLN A 286 3.62 32.06 5.53
CA GLN A 286 4.48 33.22 5.30
C GLN A 286 3.84 34.53 5.76
N LYS A 287 2.54 34.74 5.47
CA LYS A 287 1.80 35.92 5.96
C LYS A 287 1.71 35.94 7.48
N GLN A 288 1.49 34.79 8.10
CA GLN A 288 1.41 34.67 9.55
C GLN A 288 2.76 34.91 10.21
N GLN A 289 3.85 34.40 9.64
CA GLN A 289 5.22 34.69 10.09
C GLN A 289 5.56 36.17 9.94
N ALA A 290 5.23 36.79 8.81
CA ALA A 290 5.45 38.22 8.60
C ALA A 290 4.65 39.08 9.60
N TYR A 291 3.40 38.70 9.87
CA TYR A 291 2.55 39.36 10.87
C TYR A 291 3.11 39.23 12.28
N LEU A 292 3.56 38.03 12.67
CA LEU A 292 4.20 37.80 13.98
C LEU A 292 5.48 38.60 14.12
N HIS A 293 6.32 38.64 13.08
CA HIS A 293 7.54 39.44 13.08
C HIS A 293 7.25 40.94 13.21
N GLN A 294 6.22 41.44 12.52
CA GLN A 294 5.79 42.83 12.63
C GLN A 294 5.31 43.17 14.06
N LEU A 295 4.58 42.26 14.70
CA LEU A 295 4.15 42.42 16.10
C LEU A 295 5.34 42.41 17.08
N GLU A 296 6.35 41.59 16.82
CA GLU A 296 7.59 41.55 17.61
C GLU A 296 8.38 42.85 17.47
N LEU A 297 8.50 43.39 16.25
CA LEU A 297 9.09 44.71 16.00
C LEU A 297 8.34 45.80 16.76
N GLU A 298 7.00 45.85 16.67
CA GLU A 298 6.18 46.84 17.38
C GLU A 298 6.36 46.77 18.91
N LYS A 299 6.44 45.55 19.47
CA LYS A 299 6.74 45.37 20.90
C LYS A 299 8.13 45.89 21.25
N SER A 300 9.14 45.56 20.46
CA SER A 300 10.51 46.03 20.69
C SER A 300 10.62 47.55 20.62
N GLU A 301 9.93 48.20 19.68
CA GLU A 301 9.88 49.66 19.57
C GLU A 301 9.22 50.28 20.82
N LYS A 302 8.11 49.71 21.30
CA LYS A 302 7.46 50.16 22.55
C LYS A 302 8.38 50.02 23.76
N GLU A 303 9.12 48.90 23.86
CA GLU A 303 10.10 48.71 24.94
C GLU A 303 11.24 49.73 24.87
N VAL A 304 11.77 50.01 23.68
CA VAL A 304 12.81 51.02 23.47
C VAL A 304 12.30 52.41 23.87
N VAL A 305 11.08 52.78 23.47
CA VAL A 305 10.46 54.05 23.85
C VAL A 305 10.28 54.14 25.37
N LYS A 306 9.84 53.06 26.02
CA LYS A 306 9.68 53.00 27.48
C LYS A 306 11.01 53.23 28.20
N ILE A 307 12.06 52.51 27.82
CA ILE A 307 13.42 52.67 28.39
C ILE A 307 13.93 54.09 28.17
N ARG A 308 13.67 54.69 27.00
CA ARG A 308 14.07 56.06 26.69
C ARG A 308 13.39 57.08 27.59
N ASN A 309 12.10 56.92 27.87
CA ASN A 309 11.37 57.77 28.81
C ASN A 309 11.91 57.63 30.24
N GLU A 310 12.10 56.41 30.73
CA GLU A 310 12.68 56.16 32.07
C GLU A 310 14.06 56.83 32.21
N LYS A 311 14.90 56.77 31.17
CA LYS A 311 16.20 57.45 31.15
C LYS A 311 16.08 58.98 31.21
N LEU A 312 15.15 59.57 30.47
CA LEU A 312 14.93 61.02 30.46
C LEU A 312 14.44 61.52 31.82
N GLU A 313 13.53 60.80 32.47
CA GLU A 313 13.05 61.14 33.80
C GLU A 313 14.19 61.15 34.84
N ALA A 314 15.05 60.12 34.79
CA ALA A 314 16.23 60.07 35.66
C ALA A 314 17.19 61.25 35.44
N GLU A 315 17.42 61.65 34.17
CA GLU A 315 18.28 62.81 33.85
C GLU A 315 17.70 64.14 34.33
N ILE A 316 16.38 64.33 34.21
CA ILE A 316 15.67 65.51 34.71
C ILE A 316 15.78 65.59 36.24
N GLY A 317 15.55 64.47 36.94
CA GLY A 317 15.70 64.40 38.40
C GLY A 317 17.11 64.80 38.86
N PHE A 318 18.14 64.29 38.19
CA PHE A 318 19.53 64.62 38.48
C PHE A 318 19.83 66.13 38.27
N LYS A 319 19.41 66.71 37.13
CA LYS A 319 19.65 68.15 36.85
C LYS A 319 18.91 69.08 37.81
N ASN A 320 17.69 68.73 38.21
CA ASN A 320 16.94 69.50 39.20
C ASN A 320 17.63 69.53 40.56
N SER A 321 18.19 68.41 41.01
CA SER A 321 18.97 68.36 42.26
C SER A 321 20.22 69.23 42.19
N GLN A 322 20.95 69.23 41.07
CA GLN A 322 22.12 70.08 40.88
C GLN A 322 21.76 71.57 40.88
N LEU A 323 20.70 71.94 40.16
CA LEU A 323 20.24 73.34 40.10
C LEU A 323 19.83 73.86 41.48
N ALA A 324 19.07 73.07 42.24
CA ALA A 324 18.65 73.44 43.59
C ALA A 324 19.84 73.68 44.53
N SER A 325 20.83 72.77 44.53
CA SER A 325 22.04 72.91 45.34
C SER A 325 22.85 74.16 44.97
N THR A 326 22.94 74.47 43.67
CA THR A 326 23.70 75.63 43.18
C THR A 326 23.01 76.94 43.53
N ALA A 327 21.68 76.99 43.40
CA ALA A 327 20.87 78.15 43.77
C ALA A 327 20.96 78.45 45.27
N MET A 328 20.93 77.42 46.12
CA MET A 328 21.08 77.56 47.57
C MET A 328 22.42 78.20 47.96
N HIS A 329 23.52 77.75 47.35
CA HIS A 329 24.85 78.35 47.57
C HIS A 329 24.92 79.82 47.13
N LEU A 330 24.20 80.19 46.07
CA LEU A 330 24.17 81.57 45.57
C LEU A 330 23.39 82.51 46.50
N VAL A 331 22.22 82.09 46.98
CA VAL A 331 21.41 82.86 47.93
C VAL A 331 22.19 83.11 49.24
N GLN A 332 22.85 82.08 49.76
CA GLN A 332 23.68 82.20 50.97
C GLN A 332 24.84 83.18 50.78
N LYS A 333 25.47 83.18 49.60
CA LYS A 333 26.55 84.11 49.27
C LYS A 333 26.05 85.55 49.14
N GLU A 334 24.83 85.75 48.66
CA GLU A 334 24.20 87.06 48.58
C GLU A 334 23.87 87.61 49.99
N GLU A 335 23.31 86.79 50.88
CA GLU A 335 23.06 87.17 52.29
C GLU A 335 24.36 87.52 53.04
N PHE A 336 25.44 86.78 52.79
CA PHE A 336 26.75 87.08 53.38
C PHE A 336 27.30 88.43 52.92
N LEU A 337 27.25 88.70 51.61
CA LEU A 337 27.70 89.98 51.05
C LEU A 337 26.84 91.15 51.56
N GLN A 338 25.54 90.92 51.79
CA GLN A 338 24.65 91.89 52.41
C GLN A 338 25.10 92.25 53.83
N LYS A 339 25.41 91.25 54.68
CA LYS A 339 25.91 91.48 56.05
C LYS A 339 27.25 92.23 56.06
N ILE A 340 28.16 91.93 55.14
CA ILE A 340 29.41 92.70 54.99
C ILE A 340 29.11 94.16 54.63
N ARG A 341 28.19 94.38 53.69
CA ARG A 341 27.82 95.72 53.23
C ARG A 341 27.21 96.55 54.37
N GLU A 342 26.35 95.95 55.18
CA GLU A 342 25.71 96.63 56.33
C GLU A 342 26.74 97.06 57.39
N GLU A 343 27.70 96.19 57.73
CA GLU A 343 28.73 96.52 58.73
C GLU A 343 29.74 97.57 58.19
N LEU A 344 30.10 97.51 56.90
CA LEU A 344 30.89 98.54 56.23
C LEU A 344 30.18 99.90 56.22
N GLN A 345 28.85 99.91 56.03
CA GLN A 345 28.05 101.14 56.09
C GLN A 345 27.93 101.69 57.52
N HIS A 346 27.93 100.82 58.53
CA HIS A 346 27.94 101.23 59.93
C HIS A 346 29.24 101.96 60.32
N MET A 347 30.40 101.51 59.83
CA MET A 347 31.68 102.22 60.02
C MET A 347 31.72 103.58 59.30
N ASN A 348 31.08 103.70 58.14
CA ASN A 348 31.08 104.96 57.39
C ASN A 348 30.19 106.05 58.04
N LYS A 349 29.22 105.65 58.88
CA LYS A 349 28.32 106.58 59.59
C LYS A 349 28.86 107.12 60.92
N THR A 350 29.95 106.57 61.45
CA THR A 350 30.45 106.90 62.81
C THR A 350 31.42 108.08 62.88
N GLY A 351 31.74 108.75 61.76
CA GLY A 351 32.35 110.10 61.77
C GLY A 351 33.71 110.24 62.48
N LYS A 352 34.45 109.16 62.69
CA LYS A 352 35.80 109.16 63.26
C LYS A 352 36.85 108.96 62.16
N GLU A 353 37.77 109.91 62.02
CA GLU A 353 38.84 109.90 60.98
C GLU A 353 39.89 108.78 61.14
N LYS A 354 39.77 107.93 62.17
CA LYS A 354 40.57 106.71 62.32
C LYS A 354 39.68 105.56 62.77
N PRO A 355 39.64 104.42 62.04
CA PRO A 355 38.84 103.27 62.44
C PRO A 355 39.36 102.69 63.75
N ASP A 356 38.45 102.43 64.69
CA ASP A 356 38.78 101.80 65.96
C ASP A 356 39.33 100.38 65.70
N PRO A 357 40.51 100.00 66.21
CA PRO A 357 41.04 98.65 66.06
C PRO A 357 40.06 97.56 66.54
N GLY A 358 39.12 97.86 67.45
CA GLY A 358 38.05 96.94 67.85
C GLY A 358 37.00 96.67 66.77
N GLU A 359 36.65 97.67 65.95
CA GLU A 359 35.68 97.57 64.85
C GLU A 359 36.30 96.87 63.62
N LEU A 360 37.57 97.14 63.34
CA LEU A 360 38.33 96.42 62.31
C LEU A 360 38.49 94.93 62.66
N LYS A 361 38.66 94.61 63.96
CA LYS A 361 38.68 93.23 64.46
C LYS A 361 37.34 92.53 64.32
N LYS A 362 36.21 93.27 64.37
CA LYS A 362 34.86 92.73 64.16
C LYS A 362 34.62 92.33 62.71
N ILE A 363 35.05 93.15 61.74
CA ILE A 363 34.96 92.79 60.32
C ILE A 363 35.93 91.66 59.97
N LEU A 364 37.16 91.70 60.47
CA LEU A 364 38.07 90.56 60.36
C LEU A 364 37.48 89.31 61.02
N ARG A 365 36.73 89.48 62.13
CA ARG A 365 36.02 88.38 62.78
C ARG A 365 34.88 87.85 61.90
N ILE A 366 34.04 88.69 61.28
CA ILE A 366 32.99 88.29 60.33
C ILE A 366 33.59 87.62 59.08
N MET A 367 34.71 88.13 58.55
CA MET A 367 35.45 87.54 57.45
C MET A 367 36.14 86.21 57.82
N SER A 368 36.51 86.03 59.09
CA SER A 368 37.04 84.77 59.64
C SER A 368 35.96 83.85 60.24
N GLU A 369 34.73 84.33 60.37
CA GLU A 369 33.58 83.58 60.91
C GLU A 369 32.84 82.79 59.82
N GLU A 370 33.24 82.94 58.55
CA GLU A 370 32.97 81.94 57.49
C GLU A 370 33.56 80.56 57.85
N GLU A 371 34.41 80.45 58.89
CA GLU A 371 34.93 79.18 59.43
C GLU A 371 34.26 78.68 60.72
N LYS A 372 33.17 79.30 61.24
CA LYS A 372 32.46 78.81 62.44
C LYS A 372 31.17 78.05 62.13
N VAL A 373 31.41 76.79 61.79
CA VAL A 373 30.59 75.59 61.50
C VAL A 373 29.32 75.30 62.34
N THR A 374 28.89 76.11 63.30
CA THR A 374 27.83 75.68 64.25
C THR A 374 26.38 75.95 63.85
N GLU A 375 26.07 77.02 63.11
CA GLU A 375 24.68 77.32 62.67
C GLU A 375 24.37 76.76 61.26
N GLU A 376 25.40 76.56 60.44
CA GLU A 376 25.29 76.02 59.07
C GLU A 376 24.91 74.53 59.02
N TRP A 377 25.26 73.77 60.06
CA TRP A 377 24.99 72.33 60.11
C TRP A 377 23.49 72.02 60.23
N GLU A 378 22.76 72.81 61.02
CA GLU A 378 21.34 72.55 61.27
C GLU A 378 20.51 72.76 59.99
N GLN A 379 20.77 73.84 59.25
CA GLN A 379 20.15 74.09 57.94
C GLN A 379 20.55 73.06 56.88
N PHE A 380 21.84 72.71 56.81
CA PHE A 380 22.30 71.66 55.90
C PHE A 380 21.63 70.32 56.20
N SER A 381 21.51 69.94 57.47
CA SER A 381 20.93 68.64 57.87
C SER A 381 19.47 68.50 57.43
N VAL A 382 18.66 69.55 57.60
CA VAL A 382 17.26 69.56 57.18
C VAL A 382 17.12 69.44 55.66
N HIS A 383 17.92 70.18 54.89
CA HIS A 383 17.85 70.12 53.43
C HIS A 383 18.39 68.79 52.89
N PHE A 384 19.49 68.31 53.48
CA PHE A 384 20.09 67.03 53.13
C PHE A 384 19.09 65.88 53.31
N ASP A 385 18.39 65.83 54.44
CA ASP A 385 17.39 64.79 54.73
C ASP A 385 16.19 64.85 53.79
N LYS A 386 15.72 66.04 53.43
CA LYS A 386 14.62 66.17 52.45
C LYS A 386 14.96 65.55 51.08
N VAL A 387 16.21 65.63 50.64
CA VAL A 387 16.66 65.10 49.35
C VAL A 387 17.12 63.64 49.45
N ASN A 388 17.68 63.25 50.61
CA ASN A 388 18.23 61.94 50.86
C ASN A 388 17.33 61.10 51.78
N GLY A 389 16.01 61.33 51.74
CA GLY A 389 14.96 60.53 52.40
C GLY A 389 15.13 60.32 53.91
N ASP A 390 15.39 61.38 54.67
CA ASP A 390 15.56 61.37 56.13
C ASP A 390 16.78 60.57 56.64
N PHE A 391 17.81 60.40 55.83
CA PHE A 391 19.00 59.62 56.16
C PHE A 391 19.67 59.98 57.50
N LEU A 392 19.92 61.26 57.79
CA LEU A 392 20.60 61.70 59.02
C LEU A 392 19.70 61.47 60.24
N LYS A 393 18.38 61.68 60.10
CA LYS A 393 17.39 61.32 61.11
C LYS A 393 17.41 59.82 61.41
N THR A 394 17.28 58.95 60.42
CA THR A 394 17.37 57.48 60.59
C THR A 394 18.71 57.08 61.21
N LEU A 395 19.82 57.69 60.78
CA LEU A 395 21.14 57.39 61.32
C LEU A 395 21.29 57.82 62.79
N LYS A 396 20.68 58.94 63.19
CA LYS A 396 20.68 59.42 64.57
C LYS A 396 19.81 58.56 65.48
N GLU A 397 18.69 58.04 64.97
CA GLU A 397 17.82 57.09 65.68
C GLU A 397 18.51 55.75 65.91
N LEU A 398 19.20 55.21 64.90
CA LEU A 398 19.95 53.95 65.00
C LEU A 398 21.22 54.07 65.84
N TYR A 399 21.87 55.24 65.86
CA TYR A 399 23.12 55.48 66.59
C TYR A 399 23.05 56.80 67.38
N PRO A 400 22.36 56.82 68.54
CA PRO A 400 22.11 58.04 69.33
C PRO A 400 23.39 58.75 69.81
N ASP A 401 24.47 57.99 70.00
CA ASP A 401 25.76 58.49 70.52
C ASP A 401 26.62 59.23 69.48
N LEU A 402 26.19 59.30 68.22
CA LEU A 402 26.90 60.06 67.18
C LEU A 402 26.82 61.56 67.46
N LYS A 403 27.98 62.22 67.49
CA LYS A 403 28.09 63.67 67.67
C LYS A 403 27.81 64.40 66.34
N ALA A 404 27.46 65.68 66.41
CA ALA A 404 27.13 66.50 65.23
C ALA A 404 28.21 66.47 64.13
N HIS A 405 29.50 66.56 64.49
CA HIS A 405 30.61 66.47 63.53
C HIS A 405 30.75 65.09 62.86
N GLU A 406 30.28 64.03 63.52
CA GLU A 406 30.31 62.66 62.99
C GLU A 406 29.15 62.44 62.02
N LEU A 407 27.97 63.00 62.32
CA LEU A 407 26.84 63.05 61.39
C LEU A 407 27.18 63.86 60.14
N LYS A 408 27.91 64.98 60.30
CA LYS A 408 28.44 65.78 59.20
C LYS A 408 29.40 64.98 58.31
N LEU A 409 30.29 64.21 58.92
CA LEU A 409 31.14 63.27 58.18
C LEU A 409 30.31 62.23 57.42
N CYS A 410 29.28 61.63 58.03
CA CYS A 410 28.41 60.66 57.37
C CYS A 410 27.68 61.26 56.16
N ALA A 411 27.17 62.48 56.27
CA ALA A 411 26.51 63.17 55.16
C ALA A 411 27.46 63.34 53.97
N TYR A 412 28.68 63.83 54.20
CA TYR A 412 29.67 64.00 53.15
C TYR A 412 30.10 62.68 52.51
N LEU A 413 30.18 61.62 53.31
CA LEU A 413 30.42 60.29 52.78
C LEU A 413 29.26 59.80 51.94
N ARG A 414 28.01 60.01 52.37
CA ARG A 414 26.81 59.66 51.60
C ARG A 414 26.75 60.38 50.25
N MET A 415 27.28 61.60 50.18
CA MET A 415 27.45 62.37 48.93
C MET A 415 28.62 61.89 48.06
N ASN A 416 29.32 60.83 48.45
CA ASN A 416 30.49 60.26 47.77
C ASN A 416 31.67 61.24 47.62
N LEU A 417 31.83 62.17 48.57
CA LEU A 417 32.95 63.10 48.56
C LEU A 417 34.27 62.39 48.92
N SER A 418 35.35 62.79 48.25
CA SER A 418 36.70 62.28 48.50
C SER A 418 37.24 62.80 49.85
N SER A 419 38.22 62.09 50.43
CA SER A 419 38.84 62.54 51.69
C SER A 419 39.51 63.91 51.57
N LYS A 420 39.90 64.33 50.36
CA LYS A 420 40.48 65.65 50.08
C LYS A 420 39.42 66.75 50.10
N GLU A 421 38.25 66.51 49.52
CA GLU A 421 37.12 67.45 49.53
C GLU A 421 36.54 67.59 50.94
N ILE A 422 36.40 66.47 51.66
CA ILE A 422 35.92 66.48 53.05
C ILE A 422 36.88 67.26 53.94
N ALA A 423 38.19 67.13 53.73
CA ALA A 423 39.20 67.85 54.50
C ALA A 423 39.06 69.37 54.33
N GLN A 424 38.83 69.81 53.08
CA GLN A 424 38.56 71.21 52.77
C GLN A 424 37.26 71.70 53.42
N LEU A 425 36.17 70.94 53.30
CA LEU A 425 34.86 71.32 53.86
C LEU A 425 34.80 71.30 55.39
N MET A 426 35.64 70.49 56.03
CA MET A 426 35.71 70.40 57.50
C MET A 426 36.82 71.27 58.10
N SER A 427 37.59 72.01 57.30
CA SER A 427 38.78 72.77 57.71
C SER A 427 39.75 71.95 58.59
N ILE A 428 39.96 70.68 58.22
CA ILE A 428 40.93 69.78 58.88
C ILE A 428 41.86 69.15 57.85
N SER A 429 42.99 68.59 58.31
CA SER A 429 43.88 67.87 57.39
C SER A 429 43.20 66.61 56.83
N VAL A 430 43.61 66.18 55.63
CA VAL A 430 43.19 64.89 55.04
C VAL A 430 43.42 63.74 56.02
N ARG A 431 44.54 63.78 56.74
CA ARG A 431 44.86 62.82 57.80
C ARG A 431 43.86 62.87 58.96
N GLY A 432 43.36 64.06 59.31
CA GLY A 432 42.27 64.25 60.27
C GLY A 432 40.97 63.58 59.83
N VAL A 433 40.61 63.68 58.54
CA VAL A 433 39.43 62.99 57.97
C VAL A 433 39.58 61.47 58.06
N GLU A 434 40.75 60.92 57.72
CA GLU A 434 41.02 59.48 57.83
C GLU A 434 40.86 58.96 59.26
N ILE A 435 41.37 59.73 60.24
CA ILE A 435 41.22 59.41 61.67
C ILE A 435 39.75 59.45 62.07
N SER A 436 39.00 60.47 61.64
CA SER A 436 37.57 60.59 61.90
C SER A 436 36.77 59.44 61.28
N ARG A 437 37.10 59.02 60.05
CA ARG A 437 36.51 57.83 59.39
C ARG A 437 36.79 56.56 60.16
N TYR A 438 38.01 56.39 60.66
CA TYR A 438 38.39 55.23 61.48
C TYR A 438 37.61 55.20 62.81
N ARG A 439 37.48 56.35 63.49
CA ARG A 439 36.70 56.48 64.73
C ARG A 439 35.22 56.21 64.50
N LEU A 440 34.65 56.78 63.43
CA LEU A 440 33.28 56.56 63.01
C LEU A 440 33.03 55.07 62.75
N ARG A 441 33.95 54.39 62.04
CA ARG A 441 33.86 52.95 61.77
C ARG A 441 33.80 52.11 63.04
N LYS A 442 34.60 52.45 64.06
CA LYS A 442 34.55 51.79 65.37
C LYS A 442 33.23 52.03 66.10
N LYS A 443 32.71 53.26 66.06
CA LYS A 443 31.43 53.60 66.70
C LYS A 443 30.23 52.92 66.05
N LEU A 444 30.22 52.85 64.73
CA LEU A 444 29.18 52.15 63.95
C LEU A 444 29.39 50.62 63.91
N MET A 445 30.42 50.10 64.59
CA MET A 445 30.78 48.67 64.63
C MET A 445 30.92 48.01 63.24
N ILE A 446 31.45 48.73 62.26
CA ILE A 446 31.54 48.25 60.87
C ILE A 446 32.78 47.34 60.69
N PRO A 447 32.62 46.06 60.27
CA PRO A 447 33.74 45.14 60.03
C PRO A 447 34.75 45.70 59.03
N ARG A 448 36.05 45.40 59.14
CA ARG A 448 37.13 46.01 58.30
C ARG A 448 36.98 45.82 56.79
N GLU A 449 36.22 44.83 56.34
CA GLU A 449 36.06 44.50 54.92
C GLU A 449 34.88 45.22 54.26
N THR A 450 33.96 45.78 55.04
CA THR A 450 32.79 46.48 54.50
C THR A 450 33.17 47.87 53.98
N ASN A 451 32.76 48.23 52.76
CA ASN A 451 32.97 49.60 52.30
C ASN A 451 32.09 50.56 53.12
N LEU A 452 32.72 51.56 53.76
CA LEU A 452 32.02 52.52 54.62
C LEU A 452 30.95 53.32 53.84
N PHE A 453 31.19 53.63 52.57
CA PHE A 453 30.20 54.28 51.71
C PHE A 453 28.99 53.39 51.48
N GLN A 454 29.22 52.14 51.06
CA GLN A 454 28.15 51.18 50.77
C GLN A 454 27.30 50.90 52.01
N PHE A 455 27.94 50.75 53.18
CA PHE A 455 27.24 50.57 54.44
C PHE A 455 26.30 51.75 54.73
N LEU A 456 26.76 52.99 54.59
CA LEU A 456 25.92 54.18 54.79
C LEU A 456 24.83 54.29 53.71
N PHE A 457 25.10 53.85 52.47
CA PHE A 457 24.09 53.79 51.41
C PHE A 457 22.95 52.84 51.77
N ASP A 458 23.25 51.70 52.39
CA ASP A 458 22.31 50.61 52.64
C ASP A 458 21.46 50.77 53.91
N ILE A 459 21.81 51.69 54.83
CA ILE A 459 21.07 51.93 56.09
C ILE A 459 19.59 52.25 55.84
N GLN A 460 19.30 52.96 54.76
CA GLN A 460 17.95 53.40 54.40
C GLN A 460 17.10 52.28 53.77
N ARG A 461 17.73 51.20 53.29
CA ARG A 461 17.07 50.10 52.60
C ARG A 461 16.49 49.07 53.57
N LYS A 462 16.89 49.11 54.84
CA LYS A 462 16.45 48.16 55.87
C LYS A 462 15.08 48.44 56.48
N GLU A 463 14.56 49.67 56.44
CA GLU A 463 13.20 49.96 56.94
C GLU A 463 12.10 49.79 55.87
N GLY A 464 12.46 49.74 54.58
CA GLY A 464 11.51 49.43 53.50
C GLY A 464 11.17 47.94 53.35
N ASN A 465 11.92 47.04 54.00
CA ASN A 465 11.81 45.60 53.77
C ASN A 465 10.98 44.84 54.81
N ASP A 466 10.60 45.47 55.93
CA ASP A 466 9.70 44.88 56.93
C ASP A 466 8.21 45.20 56.66
N ALA A 467 7.91 46.10 55.71
CA ALA A 467 6.54 46.38 55.26
C ALA A 467 6.10 45.58 54.00
N ALA A 468 7.03 44.90 53.33
CA ALA A 468 6.76 44.11 52.11
C ALA A 468 6.77 42.59 52.34
N GLY A 469 6.73 42.15 53.60
CA GLY A 469 6.76 40.74 54.02
C GLY A 469 5.41 40.10 54.34
N THR A 470 4.28 40.81 54.16
CA THR A 470 2.95 40.30 54.54
C THR A 470 1.96 40.37 53.39
N MET A 471 2.30 39.77 52.24
CA MET A 471 1.31 39.24 51.27
C MET A 471 1.93 38.06 50.52
N ALA A 472 1.98 36.91 51.18
CA ALA A 472 2.12 35.61 50.55
C ALA A 472 1.24 34.62 51.33
N GLY A 473 -0.05 34.59 50.99
CA GLY A 473 -1.03 33.71 51.63
C GLY A 473 -2.46 34.04 51.25
N HIS A 474 -2.80 33.94 49.96
CA HIS A 474 -4.03 33.27 49.48
C HIS A 474 -4.00 33.10 47.97
#